data_AF-A0A972MCB9-F1
#
_entry.id   AF-A0A972MCB9-F1
#
_cell.length_a   1.000
_cell.length_b   1.000
_cell.length_c   1.000
_cell.angle_alpha   90.00
_cell.angle_beta   90.00
_cell.angle_gamma   90.00
#
_symmetry.space_group_name_H-M   'P 1'
#
loop_
_entity.id
_entity.type
_entity.pdbx_description
1 polymer ?
#
loop_
_entity_poly.entity_id
_entity_poly.type
_entity_poly.pdbx_seq_one_letter_code
_entity_poly.pdbx_strand_id
1 'polypeptide(L)'
;FINGFGLKKGAIASSVAHDSHNIVAVGVDNVSICNAVNLIIENKGGLSFWSEDTGLVLPLSIGGIISLETYKKTAEIYEELNLFAKKSGTTLKAPFMTLSFMALPVIPKLKITDKGLFNVTDFAFTDIFC
;
A
#
# COMPACT_ATOMS: atom_id res chain seq x y z
N PHE A 1 1.94 6.14 13.34
CA PHE A 1 2.45 4.77 13.12
C PHE A 1 1.30 3.78 13.10
N ILE A 2 1.33 2.76 12.24
CA ILE A 2 0.32 1.71 12.16
C ILE A 2 0.79 0.44 12.90
N ASN A 3 -0.11 -0.24 13.60
CA ASN A 3 0.14 -1.52 14.28
C ASN A 3 -0.70 -2.63 13.63
N GLY A 4 -0.25 -3.89 13.72
CA GLY A 4 -0.95 -5.07 13.21
C GLY A 4 -0.59 -5.45 11.77
N PHE A 5 0.15 -4.61 11.04
CA PHE A 5 0.58 -4.92 9.67
C PHE A 5 1.66 -6.02 9.61
N GLY A 6 2.49 -6.13 10.65
CA GLY A 6 3.39 -7.26 10.87
C GLY A 6 4.64 -7.33 9.99
N LEU A 7 4.88 -6.38 9.09
CA LEU A 7 6.13 -6.33 8.31
C LEU A 7 7.34 -6.21 9.27
N LYS A 8 8.37 -7.02 8.99
CA LYS A 8 9.65 -7.05 9.71
C LYS A 8 10.81 -6.53 8.87
N LYS A 9 10.63 -6.48 7.54
CA LYS A 9 11.57 -5.90 6.59
C LYS A 9 10.82 -5.29 5.41
N GLY A 10 11.45 -4.32 4.75
CA GLY A 10 10.95 -3.73 3.53
C GLY A 10 9.66 -2.90 3.70
N ALA A 11 9.01 -2.65 2.57
CA ALA A 11 7.80 -1.89 2.44
C ALA A 11 6.93 -2.42 1.29
N ILE A 12 5.63 -2.10 1.36
CA ILE A 12 4.71 -2.21 0.23
C ILE A 12 4.08 -0.86 -0.05
N ALA A 13 3.74 -0.60 -1.31
CA ALA A 13 2.97 0.58 -1.71
C ALA A 13 1.88 0.22 -2.73
N SER A 14 0.88 1.08 -2.85
CA SER A 14 -0.27 0.90 -3.72
C SER A 14 -0.82 2.23 -4.19
N SER A 15 -1.18 2.35 -5.47
CA SER A 15 -2.08 3.40 -5.97
C SER A 15 -3.55 3.03 -5.86
N VAL A 16 -3.87 1.78 -5.50
CA VAL A 16 -5.24 1.35 -5.21
C VAL A 16 -5.51 1.56 -3.73
N ALA A 17 -5.89 2.79 -3.37
CA ALA A 17 -6.25 3.19 -2.01
C ALA A 17 -7.69 3.70 -1.98
N HIS A 18 -8.60 2.88 -1.46
CA HIS A 18 -10.03 3.22 -1.49
C HIS A 18 -10.31 4.48 -0.66
N ASP A 19 -11.03 5.49 -1.14
CA ASP A 19 -11.59 5.68 -2.50
C ASP A 19 -10.91 6.83 -3.27
N SER A 20 -9.96 7.53 -2.65
CA SER A 20 -9.26 8.65 -3.28
C SER A 20 -8.16 8.22 -4.25
N HIS A 21 -7.67 6.98 -4.11
CA HIS A 21 -6.64 6.38 -4.95
C HIS A 21 -5.33 7.17 -5.02
N ASN A 22 -4.99 7.88 -3.93
CA ASN A 22 -3.63 8.37 -3.71
C ASN A 22 -2.68 7.20 -3.44
N ILE A 23 -1.37 7.43 -3.61
CA ILE A 23 -0.36 6.44 -3.23
C ILE A 23 -0.36 6.30 -1.70
N VAL A 24 -0.52 5.06 -1.24
CA VAL A 24 -0.41 4.67 0.16
C VAL A 24 0.72 3.67 0.31
N ALA A 25 1.48 3.75 1.40
CA ALA A 25 2.58 2.84 1.67
C ALA A 25 2.67 2.50 3.16
N VAL A 26 3.23 1.33 3.43
CA VAL A 26 3.61 0.90 4.79
C VAL A 26 4.93 0.14 4.70
N GLY A 27 5.83 0.42 5.62
CA GLY A 27 7.13 -0.22 5.68
C GLY A 27 7.79 -0.05 7.04
N VAL A 28 8.93 -0.70 7.22
CA VAL A 28 9.66 -0.70 8.50
C VAL A 28 10.66 0.45 8.62
N ASP A 29 11.02 1.08 7.51
CA ASP A 29 11.97 2.18 7.43
C ASP A 29 11.66 3.10 6.24
N ASN A 30 12.17 4.33 6.28
CA ASN A 30 11.89 5.35 5.27
C ASN A 30 12.49 5.01 3.90
N VAL A 31 13.66 4.37 3.84
CA VAL A 31 14.34 4.05 2.58
C VAL A 31 13.53 3.04 1.77
N SER A 32 13.10 1.96 2.44
CA SER A 32 12.23 0.94 1.85
C SER A 32 10.90 1.54 1.37
N ILE A 33 10.30 2.44 2.16
CA ILE A 33 9.05 3.12 1.77
C ILE A 33 9.27 3.99 0.52
N CYS A 34 10.32 4.81 0.51
CA CYS A 34 10.63 5.66 -0.64
C CYS A 34 10.85 4.84 -1.91
N ASN A 35 11.61 3.73 -1.84
CA ASN A 35 11.85 2.88 -2.99
C ASN A 35 10.57 2.19 -3.49
N ALA A 36 9.73 1.66 -2.59
CA ALA A 36 8.44 1.09 -2.97
C ALA A 36 7.53 2.13 -3.64
N VAL A 37 7.49 3.36 -3.13
CA VAL A 37 6.71 4.46 -3.73
C VAL A 37 7.27 4.88 -5.10
N ASN A 38 8.59 4.99 -5.23
CA ASN A 38 9.24 5.35 -6.50
C ASN A 38 8.93 4.32 -7.60
N LEU A 39 8.90 3.02 -7.28
CA LEU A 39 8.46 1.99 -8.22
C LEU A 39 7.02 2.23 -8.73
N ILE A 40 6.11 2.68 -7.88
CA ILE A 40 4.74 3.04 -8.30
C ILE A 40 4.77 4.22 -9.26
N ILE A 41 5.55 5.26 -8.95
CA ILE A 41 5.66 6.48 -9.76
C ILE A 41 6.25 6.17 -11.14
N GLU A 42 7.35 5.43 -11.19
CA GLU A 42 8.03 5.01 -12.43
C GLU A 42 7.09 4.22 -13.35
N ASN A 43 6.22 3.39 -12.77
CA ASN A 43 5.24 2.59 -13.50
C ASN A 43 3.88 3.30 -13.71
N LYS A 44 3.78 4.57 -13.30
CA LYS A 44 2.57 5.41 -13.42
C LYS A 44 1.34 4.80 -12.72
N GLY A 45 1.56 4.10 -11.62
CA GLY A 45 0.54 3.40 -10.85
C GLY A 45 0.80 1.90 -10.74
N GLY A 46 0.32 1.29 -9.66
CA GLY A 46 0.52 -0.12 -9.42
C GLY A 46 0.37 -0.58 -7.98
N LEU A 47 0.85 -1.79 -7.75
CA LEU A 47 1.17 -2.35 -6.44
C LEU A 47 2.66 -2.67 -6.43
N SER A 48 3.38 -2.32 -5.37
CA SER A 48 4.82 -2.58 -5.28
C SER A 48 5.22 -3.15 -3.94
N PHE A 49 6.35 -3.85 -3.96
CA PHE A 49 7.09 -4.32 -2.81
C PHE A 49 8.56 -3.94 -2.98
N TRP A 50 9.19 -3.53 -1.88
CA TRP A 50 10.63 -3.31 -1.82
C TRP A 50 11.20 -3.89 -0.54
N SER A 51 12.31 -4.61 -0.61
CA SER A 51 13.12 -4.97 0.56
C SER A 51 14.57 -5.11 0.16
N GLU A 52 15.46 -4.44 0.90
CA GLU A 52 16.91 -4.43 0.62
C GLU A 52 17.15 -3.95 -0.81
N ASP A 53 17.52 -4.85 -1.73
CA ASP A 53 17.76 -4.55 -3.16
C ASP A 53 16.77 -5.28 -4.10
N THR A 54 15.69 -5.84 -3.56
CA THR A 54 14.64 -6.52 -4.36
C THR A 54 13.41 -5.64 -4.47
N GLY A 55 13.13 -5.18 -5.69
CA GLY A 55 11.92 -4.47 -6.07
C GLY A 55 11.00 -5.32 -6.94
N LEU A 56 9.71 -5.34 -6.63
CA LEU A 56 8.67 -5.97 -7.44
C LEU A 56 7.53 -4.98 -7.64
N VAL A 57 6.92 -5.00 -8.84
CA VAL A 57 5.80 -4.14 -9.18
C VAL A 57 4.82 -4.88 -10.06
N LEU A 58 3.52 -4.68 -9.79
CA LEU A 58 2.44 -4.93 -10.71
C LEU A 58 2.02 -3.57 -11.30
N PRO A 59 2.38 -3.26 -12.55
CA PRO A 59 1.99 -2.01 -13.18
C PRO A 59 0.48 -1.96 -13.40
N LEU A 60 -0.15 -0.86 -13.01
CA LEU A 60 -1.58 -0.59 -13.23
C LEU A 60 -1.71 0.69 -14.06
N SER A 61 -1.27 0.63 -15.32
CA SER A 61 -1.03 1.79 -16.18
C SER A 61 -2.29 2.59 -16.55
N ILE A 62 -3.49 2.04 -16.37
CA ILE A 62 -4.74 2.78 -16.59
C ILE A 62 -5.26 3.28 -15.25
N GLY A 63 -5.10 4.59 -15.03
CA GLY A 63 -5.61 5.29 -13.85
C GLY A 63 -5.01 4.85 -12.51
N GLY A 64 -3.92 4.07 -12.52
CA GLY A 64 -3.37 3.48 -11.30
C GLY A 64 -4.19 2.31 -10.73
N ILE A 65 -5.14 1.78 -11.50
CA ILE A 65 -6.12 0.78 -11.02
C ILE A 65 -6.16 -0.46 -11.93
N ILE A 66 -6.01 -0.29 -13.24
CA ILE A 66 -6.17 -1.39 -14.22
C ILE A 66 -4.85 -1.66 -14.95
N SER A 67 -4.50 -2.94 -15.08
CA SER A 67 -3.37 -3.42 -15.88
C SER A 67 -3.75 -3.59 -17.35
N LEU A 68 -2.79 -3.36 -18.26
CA LEU A 68 -2.90 -3.74 -19.67
C LEU A 68 -2.51 -5.20 -19.95
N GLU A 69 -1.93 -5.87 -18.95
CA GLU A 69 -1.54 -7.27 -19.05
C GLU A 69 -2.75 -8.21 -19.05
N THR A 70 -2.53 -9.44 -19.50
CA THR A 70 -3.56 -10.49 -19.41
C THR A 70 -3.93 -10.77 -17.95
N TYR A 71 -5.15 -11.25 -17.72
CA TYR A 71 -5.62 -11.61 -16.37
C TYR A 71 -4.67 -12.62 -15.69
N LYS A 72 -4.15 -13.59 -16.47
CA LYS A 72 -3.26 -14.63 -15.96
C LYS A 72 -1.94 -14.02 -15.48
N LYS A 73 -1.32 -13.18 -16.31
CA LYS A 73 -0.05 -12.51 -15.96
C LYS A 73 -0.22 -11.57 -14.76
N THR A 74 -1.34 -10.83 -14.73
CA THR A 74 -1.69 -9.96 -13.61
C THR A 74 -1.84 -10.75 -12.30
N ALA A 75 -2.53 -11.90 -12.34
CA ALA A 75 -2.70 -12.76 -11.17
C ALA A 75 -1.37 -13.34 -10.67
N GLU A 76 -0.51 -13.82 -11.58
CA GLU A 76 0.82 -14.35 -11.24
C GLU A 76 1.68 -13.29 -10.51
N ILE A 77 1.75 -12.06 -11.02
CA ILE A 77 2.53 -10.98 -10.40
C ILE A 77 1.91 -10.58 -9.05
N TYR A 78 0.58 -10.51 -8.96
CA TYR A 78 -0.11 -10.19 -7.71
C TYR A 78 0.13 -11.26 -6.62
N GLU A 79 0.12 -12.54 -6.99
CA GLU A 79 0.44 -13.63 -6.08
C GLU A 79 1.89 -13.55 -5.60
N GLU A 80 2.83 -13.24 -6.50
CA GLU A 80 4.23 -13.03 -6.18
C GLU A 80 4.41 -11.88 -5.17
N LEU A 81 3.81 -10.72 -5.43
CA LEU A 81 3.83 -9.57 -4.50
C LEU A 81 3.32 -9.96 -3.11
N ASN A 82 2.20 -10.67 -3.02
CA ASN A 82 1.65 -11.14 -1.75
C ASN A 82 2.58 -12.14 -1.04
N LEU A 83 3.23 -13.03 -1.81
CA LEU A 83 4.20 -13.98 -1.27
C LEU A 83 5.41 -13.25 -0.66
N PHE A 84 5.96 -12.25 -1.35
CA PHE A 84 7.09 -11.47 -0.86
C PHE A 84 6.74 -10.62 0.37
N ALA A 85 5.56 -10.01 0.38
CA ALA A 85 5.06 -9.31 1.57
C ALA A 85 4.98 -10.27 2.78
N LYS A 86 4.40 -11.47 2.59
CA LYS A 86 4.32 -12.52 3.63
C LYS A 86 5.69 -12.99 4.11
N LYS A 87 6.62 -13.26 3.18
CA LYS A 87 8.02 -13.59 3.51
C LYS A 87 8.75 -12.48 4.28
N SER A 88 8.25 -11.25 4.19
CA SER A 88 8.77 -10.10 4.93
C SER A 88 8.15 -9.93 6.32
N GLY A 89 7.30 -10.87 6.75
CA GLY A 89 6.88 -11.04 8.13
C GLY A 89 5.40 -10.76 8.42
N THR A 90 4.65 -10.19 7.48
CA THR A 90 3.21 -9.93 7.70
C THR A 90 2.44 -11.25 7.85
N THR A 91 1.56 -11.29 8.84
CA THR A 91 0.62 -12.40 9.05
C THR A 91 -0.73 -12.16 8.37
N LEU A 92 -0.88 -11.04 7.67
CA LEU A 92 -2.11 -10.69 6.97
C LEU A 92 -2.34 -11.66 5.79
N LYS A 93 -3.60 -12.10 5.63
CA LYS A 93 -3.98 -12.96 4.50
C LYS A 93 -3.80 -12.24 3.16
N ALA A 94 -4.17 -10.96 3.11
CA ALA A 94 -4.13 -10.09 1.92
C ALA A 94 -3.58 -8.70 2.30
N PRO A 95 -2.25 -8.52 2.39
CA PRO A 95 -1.62 -7.27 2.83
C PRO A 95 -1.97 -6.07 1.96
N PHE A 96 -1.96 -6.18 0.62
CA PHE A 96 -2.30 -5.07 -0.28
C PHE A 96 -3.75 -4.62 -0.17
N MET A 97 -4.69 -5.57 -0.05
CA MET A 97 -6.09 -5.26 0.19
C MET A 97 -6.29 -4.62 1.57
N THR A 98 -5.57 -5.08 2.59
CA THR A 98 -5.66 -4.45 3.92
C THR A 98 -5.14 -3.00 3.87
N LEU A 99 -4.03 -2.76 3.14
CA LEU A 99 -3.48 -1.43 2.94
C LEU A 99 -4.48 -0.50 2.26
N SER A 100 -5.16 -0.95 1.21
CA SER A 100 -6.10 -0.12 0.45
C SER A 100 -7.24 0.43 1.29
N PHE A 101 -7.69 -0.31 2.32
CA PHE A 101 -8.73 0.12 3.25
C PHE A 101 -8.24 1.01 4.40
N MET A 102 -6.92 1.20 4.56
CA MET A 102 -6.38 2.12 5.58
C MET A 102 -6.59 3.59 5.20
N ALA A 103 -6.77 3.86 3.91
CA ALA A 103 -7.03 5.19 3.37
C ALA A 103 -8.52 5.56 3.28
N LEU A 104 -9.45 4.63 3.56
CA LEU A 104 -10.88 4.82 3.32
C LEU A 104 -11.56 5.59 4.47
N PRO A 105 -11.90 6.89 4.31
CA PRO A 105 -12.33 7.76 5.42
C PRO A 105 -13.81 7.59 5.79
N VAL A 106 -14.47 6.54 5.30
CA VAL A 106 -15.90 6.25 5.54
C VAL A 106 -16.14 4.96 6.32
N ILE A 107 -15.07 4.25 6.75
CA ILE A 107 -15.13 3.04 7.57
C ILE A 107 -14.16 3.17 8.79
N PRO A 108 -14.29 2.39 9.87
CA PRO A 108 -14.39 2.98 11.21
C PRO A 108 -13.10 3.54 11.84
N LYS A 109 -13.33 4.53 12.72
CA LYS A 109 -12.45 5.23 13.67
C LYS A 109 -11.38 6.15 13.07
N LEU A 110 -10.16 5.67 12.84
CA LEU A 110 -9.01 6.52 12.48
C LEU A 110 -8.44 6.07 11.14
N LYS A 111 -8.26 7.04 10.22
CA LYS A 111 -7.83 6.81 8.84
C LYS A 111 -6.76 7.80 8.44
N ILE A 112 -5.81 7.35 7.62
CA ILE A 112 -4.76 8.22 7.08
C ILE A 112 -5.14 8.62 5.66
N THR A 113 -5.17 9.91 5.38
CA THR A 113 -5.43 10.46 4.05
C THR A 113 -4.22 11.24 3.57
N ASP A 114 -4.27 11.73 2.33
CA ASP A 114 -3.30 12.67 1.78
C ASP A 114 -3.21 13.99 2.56
N LYS A 115 -4.24 14.30 3.37
CA LYS A 115 -4.34 15.53 4.17
C LYS A 115 -4.01 15.33 5.64
N GLY A 116 -3.75 14.11 6.10
CA GLY A 116 -3.38 13.80 7.48
C GLY A 116 -4.22 12.70 8.12
N LEU A 117 -4.20 12.64 9.45
CA LEU A 117 -4.98 11.68 10.22
C LEU A 117 -6.41 12.19 10.40
N PHE A 118 -7.39 11.39 10.00
CA PHE A 118 -8.81 11.72 10.02
C PHE A 118 -9.54 10.82 11.01
N ASN A 119 -10.25 11.44 11.96
CA ASN A 119 -11.15 10.76 12.87
C ASN A 119 -12.54 10.71 12.25
N VAL A 120 -12.95 9.52 11.82
CA VAL A 120 -14.25 9.26 11.18
C VAL A 120 -15.41 9.41 12.17
N THR A 121 -15.16 9.20 13.48
CA THR A 121 -16.18 9.36 14.52
C THR A 121 -16.50 10.84 14.77
N ASP A 122 -15.47 11.68 14.87
CA ASP A 122 -15.64 13.12 15.12
C ASP A 122 -15.78 13.92 13.80
N PHE A 123 -15.59 13.25 12.67
CA PHE A 123 -15.61 13.81 11.32
C PHE A 123 -14.67 15.02 11.15
N ALA A 124 -13.47 14.91 11.73
CA ALA A 124 -12.48 15.97 11.74
C ALA A 124 -11.06 15.41 11.59
N PHE A 125 -10.14 16.25 11.13
CA PHE A 125 -8.71 15.97 11.22
C PHE A 125 -8.26 16.04 12.67
N THR A 126 -7.30 15.19 13.02
CA THR A 126 -6.70 15.13 14.36
C THR A 126 -5.19 15.01 14.25
N ASP A 127 -4.47 15.46 15.28
CA ASP A 127 -3.03 15.46 15.29
C ASP A 127 -2.44 14.05 15.49
N ILE A 128 -1.24 13.87 14.95
CA ILE A 128 -0.49 12.60 15.01
C ILE A 128 0.27 12.48 16.35
N PHE A 129 0.52 13.62 16.99
CA PHE A 129 1.22 13.74 18.27
C PHE A 129 0.28 14.40 19.27
N CYS A 130 -0.02 13.67 20.34
CA CYS A 130 -0.69 14.22 21.52
C CYS A 130 0.33 14.88 22.45
#